data_AF-E5RHW9-F1
#
_entry.id   AF-E5RHW9-F1
#
_cell.length_a   1.000
_cell.length_b   1.000
_cell.length_c   1.000
_cell.angle_alpha   90.00
_cell.angle_beta   90.00
_cell.angle_gamma   90.00
#
_symmetry.space_group_name_H-M   'P 1'
#
loop_
_entity.id
_entity.type
_entity.pdbx_description
1 polymer ?
#
loop_
_entity_poly.entity_id
_entity_poly.type
_entity_poly.pdbx_seq_one_letter_code
_entity_poly.pdbx_strand_id
1 'polypeptide(L)'
;MPGRSSSNSGSTGFISFSGVESALSSLKNFQACINSGMDTASSVALDLVESQTEVSSEYSMDKAMVEFATLDRQLNHYVKAVQSTINHVKEERPEKIPDLKLLVEKKFLALQSKNSDADFQNNEKFVQFKQQLKELKKQCGLQADREADGTEGVDEDIIVTQSQTNFTCPITKEEMKKPVKNKVCGHTYEEDA
;
A
#
# COMPACT_ATOMS: atom_id res chain seq x y z
N MET A 1 28.05 72.09 -17.14
CA MET A 1 27.51 71.39 -15.95
C MET A 1 27.00 70.01 -16.36
N PRO A 2 27.10 69.01 -15.47
CA PRO A 2 27.44 67.63 -15.82
C PRO A 2 26.23 66.69 -15.94
N GLY A 3 26.46 65.55 -16.60
CA GLY A 3 25.89 64.27 -16.20
C GLY A 3 24.50 63.94 -16.72
N ARG A 4 24.41 63.50 -17.98
CA ARG A 4 23.36 62.54 -18.38
C ARG A 4 23.68 61.21 -17.70
N SER A 5 23.14 61.00 -16.51
CA SER A 5 23.08 59.69 -15.88
C SER A 5 22.09 58.84 -16.67
N SER A 6 22.60 58.07 -17.62
CA SER A 6 21.90 56.94 -18.21
C SER A 6 21.58 55.97 -17.08
N SER A 7 20.37 56.07 -16.52
CA SER A 7 19.79 55.04 -15.68
C SER A 7 19.59 53.81 -16.55
N ASN A 8 20.61 52.96 -16.58
CA ASN A 8 20.52 51.60 -17.06
C ASN A 8 19.56 50.87 -16.10
N SER A 9 18.26 50.97 -16.37
CA SER A 9 17.25 50.13 -15.74
C SER A 9 17.59 48.71 -16.09
N GLY A 10 18.35 48.06 -15.21
CA GLY A 10 18.58 46.63 -15.26
C GLY A 10 17.22 45.96 -15.33
N SER A 11 16.95 45.32 -16.46
CA SER A 11 15.81 44.45 -16.63
C SER A 11 15.92 43.37 -15.56
N THR A 12 15.23 43.55 -14.43
CA THR A 12 14.98 42.47 -13.49
C THR A 12 14.15 41.46 -14.26
N GLY A 13 14.81 40.45 -14.83
CA GLY A 13 14.18 39.46 -15.67
C GLY A 13 13.08 38.76 -14.88
N PHE A 14 11.83 39.16 -15.14
CA PHE A 14 10.67 38.49 -14.55
C PHE A 14 10.65 37.06 -15.08
N ILE A 15 10.83 36.07 -14.20
CA ILE A 15 10.75 34.66 -14.59
C ILE A 15 9.28 34.32 -14.78
N SER A 16 8.89 33.99 -16.01
CA SER A 16 7.55 33.47 -16.30
C SER A 16 7.49 31.98 -16.01
N PHE A 17 6.46 31.54 -15.28
CA PHE A 17 6.24 30.13 -14.92
C PHE A 17 5.04 29.50 -15.62
N SER A 18 4.38 30.21 -16.55
CA SER A 18 3.12 29.75 -17.17
C SER A 18 3.25 28.39 -17.87
N GLY A 19 4.37 28.14 -18.56
CA GLY A 19 4.65 26.85 -19.19
C GLY A 19 4.81 25.72 -18.17
N VAL A 20 5.46 26.00 -17.04
CA VAL A 20 5.65 25.03 -15.93
C VAL A 20 4.31 24.77 -15.25
N GLU A 21 3.51 25.80 -14.97
CA GLU A 21 2.19 25.69 -14.36
C GLU A 21 1.21 24.91 -15.26
N SER A 22 1.29 25.09 -16.58
CA SER A 22 0.52 24.32 -17.56
C SER A 22 0.94 22.85 -17.56
N ALA A 23 2.25 22.56 -17.66
CA ALA A 23 2.77 21.20 -17.60
C ALA A 23 2.41 20.50 -16.27
N LEU A 24 2.45 21.23 -15.15
CA LEU A 24 2.07 20.72 -13.84
C LEU A 24 0.57 20.38 -13.77
N SER A 25 -0.27 21.17 -14.42
CA SER A 25 -1.71 20.91 -14.49
C SER A 25 -2.00 19.66 -15.32
N SER A 26 -1.32 19.48 -16.46
CA SER A 26 -1.38 18.23 -17.23
C SER A 26 -0.89 17.02 -16.42
N LEU A 27 0.19 17.19 -15.65
CA LEU A 27 0.73 16.15 -14.79
C LEU A 27 -0.25 15.75 -13.68
N LYS A 28 -0.95 16.71 -13.06
CA LYS A 28 -2.00 16.42 -12.07
C LYS A 28 -3.14 15.59 -12.66
N ASN A 29 -3.48 15.79 -13.93
CA ASN A 29 -4.55 15.02 -14.57
C ASN A 29 -4.19 13.52 -14.71
N PHE A 30 -2.91 13.14 -14.67
CA PHE A 30 -2.51 11.73 -14.63
C PHE A 30 -2.97 11.00 -13.37
N GLN A 31 -3.33 11.72 -12.30
CA GLN A 31 -3.91 11.13 -11.10
C GLN A 31 -5.19 10.32 -11.42
N ALA A 32 -5.95 10.71 -12.45
CA ALA A 32 -7.10 9.94 -12.92
C ALA A 32 -6.69 8.55 -13.46
N CYS A 33 -5.55 8.45 -14.15
CA CYS A 33 -5.01 7.17 -14.63
C CYS A 33 -4.61 6.26 -13.46
N ILE A 34 -4.00 6.83 -12.41
CA ILE A 34 -3.63 6.10 -11.20
C ILE A 34 -4.89 5.57 -10.51
N ASN A 35 -5.89 6.43 -10.32
CA ASN A 35 -7.16 6.07 -9.70
C ASN A 35 -7.90 4.96 -10.47
N SER A 36 -7.88 5.00 -11.81
CA SER A 36 -8.46 3.96 -12.66
C SER A 36 -7.69 2.64 -12.56
N GLY A 37 -6.36 2.70 -12.48
CA GLY A 37 -5.51 1.54 -12.23
C GLY A 37 -5.82 0.88 -10.88
N MET A 38 -6.02 1.69 -9.83
CA MET A 38 -6.45 1.19 -8.51
C MET A 38 -7.83 0.53 -8.54
N ASP A 39 -8.80 1.13 -9.24
CA ASP A 39 -10.14 0.52 -9.37
C ASP A 39 -10.06 -0.84 -10.07
N THR A 40 -9.34 -0.90 -11.19
CA THR A 40 -9.11 -2.14 -11.93
C THR A 40 -8.42 -3.18 -11.06
N ALA A 41 -7.41 -2.77 -10.31
CA ALA A 41 -6.67 -3.67 -9.44
C ALA A 41 -7.55 -4.21 -8.30
N SER A 42 -8.42 -3.38 -7.74
CA SER A 42 -9.39 -3.77 -6.73
C SER A 42 -10.39 -4.79 -7.29
N SER A 43 -11.02 -4.50 -8.43
CA SER A 43 -11.98 -5.43 -9.06
C SER A 43 -11.36 -6.79 -9.34
N VAL A 44 -10.17 -6.83 -9.94
CA VAL A 44 -9.49 -8.10 -10.22
C VAL A 44 -9.15 -8.85 -8.94
N ALA A 45 -8.72 -8.16 -7.87
CA ALA A 45 -8.44 -8.81 -6.60
C ALA A 45 -9.68 -9.46 -5.97
N LEU A 46 -10.83 -8.77 -6.04
CA LEU A 46 -12.10 -9.28 -5.54
C LEU A 46 -12.55 -10.51 -6.35
N ASP A 47 -12.53 -10.43 -7.69
CA ASP A 47 -12.89 -11.55 -8.57
C ASP A 47 -12.02 -12.79 -8.33
N LEU A 48 -10.72 -12.61 -8.05
CA LEU A 48 -9.81 -13.70 -7.73
C LEU A 48 -10.16 -14.39 -6.41
N VAL A 49 -10.55 -13.62 -5.38
CA VAL A 49 -10.98 -14.17 -4.10
C VAL A 49 -12.32 -14.91 -4.24
N GLU A 50 -13.28 -14.34 -4.97
CA GLU A 50 -14.58 -14.96 -5.22
C GLU A 50 -14.46 -16.28 -5.99
N SER A 51 -13.58 -16.32 -6.99
CA SER A 51 -13.34 -17.52 -7.81
C SER A 51 -12.42 -18.55 -7.14
N GLN A 52 -11.84 -18.23 -5.97
CA GLN A 52 -10.83 -19.05 -5.28
C GLN A 52 -9.64 -19.42 -6.21
N THR A 53 -9.29 -18.52 -7.12
CA THR A 53 -8.18 -18.75 -8.05
C THR A 53 -6.85 -18.58 -7.32
N GLU A 54 -6.02 -19.62 -7.31
CA GLU A 54 -4.65 -19.51 -6.79
C GLU A 54 -3.81 -18.62 -7.72
N VAL A 55 -3.31 -17.51 -7.19
CA VAL A 55 -2.41 -16.61 -7.91
C VAL A 55 -1.03 -16.67 -7.27
N SER A 56 0.00 -16.73 -8.10
CA SER A 56 1.39 -16.61 -7.62
C SER A 56 1.58 -15.29 -6.87
N SER A 57 2.29 -15.35 -5.74
CA SER A 57 2.60 -14.17 -4.91
C SER A 57 3.24 -13.01 -5.69
N GLU A 58 3.92 -13.31 -6.80
CA GLU A 58 4.55 -12.31 -7.68
C GLU A 58 3.54 -11.39 -8.39
N TYR A 59 2.33 -11.88 -8.66
CA TYR A 59 1.25 -11.15 -9.34
C TYR A 59 0.14 -10.71 -8.38
N SER A 60 0.46 -10.58 -7.08
CA SER A 60 -0.52 -10.17 -6.09
C SER A 60 -1.04 -8.76 -6.37
N MET A 61 -2.36 -8.62 -6.42
CA MET A 61 -3.03 -7.33 -6.58
C MET A 61 -2.77 -6.40 -5.39
N ASP A 62 -2.44 -6.94 -4.20
CA ASP A 62 -1.97 -6.12 -3.06
C ASP A 62 -0.70 -5.35 -3.43
N LYS A 63 0.25 -5.98 -4.13
CA LYS A 63 1.50 -5.34 -4.57
C LYS A 63 1.22 -4.25 -5.60
N ALA A 64 0.39 -4.53 -6.59
CA ALA A 64 -0.04 -3.53 -7.57
C ALA A 64 -0.72 -2.32 -6.90
N MET A 65 -1.53 -2.57 -5.88
CA MET A 65 -2.20 -1.51 -5.12
C MET A 65 -1.21 -0.62 -4.35
N VAL A 66 -0.18 -1.23 -3.73
CA VAL A 66 0.91 -0.49 -3.06
C VAL A 66 1.72 0.34 -4.07
N GLU A 67 1.98 -0.19 -5.27
CA GLU A 67 2.68 0.52 -6.33
C GLU A 67 1.88 1.74 -6.81
N PHE A 68 0.57 1.60 -7.05
CA PHE A 68 -0.27 2.73 -7.42
C PHE A 68 -0.36 3.78 -6.31
N ALA A 69 -0.53 3.38 -5.05
CA ALA A 69 -0.57 4.31 -3.93
C ALA A 69 0.78 5.05 -3.75
N THR A 70 1.89 4.35 -3.99
CA THR A 70 3.24 4.95 -3.98
C THR A 70 3.41 5.95 -5.11
N LEU A 71 2.95 5.62 -6.32
CA LEU A 71 3.00 6.50 -7.48
C LEU A 71 2.15 7.76 -7.26
N ASP A 72 0.95 7.63 -6.69
CA ASP A 72 0.09 8.77 -6.34
C ASP A 72 0.79 9.72 -5.34
N ARG A 73 1.40 9.16 -4.29
CA ARG A 73 2.18 9.93 -3.31
C ARG A 73 3.35 10.65 -3.98
N GLN A 74 4.12 9.97 -4.84
CA GLN A 74 5.25 10.57 -5.55
C GLN A 74 4.80 11.70 -6.49
N LEU A 75 3.72 11.49 -7.24
CA LEU A 75 3.13 12.51 -8.10
C LEU A 75 2.76 13.76 -7.29
N ASN A 76 2.07 13.58 -6.18
CA ASN A 76 1.66 14.66 -5.28
C ASN A 76 2.87 15.39 -4.65
N HIS A 77 3.91 14.66 -4.26
CA HIS A 77 5.15 15.27 -3.73
C HIS A 77 5.89 16.08 -4.78
N TYR A 78 5.98 15.58 -6.01
CA TYR A 78 6.63 16.29 -7.10
C TYR A 78 5.87 17.59 -7.42
N VAL A 79 4.54 17.50 -7.51
CA VAL A 79 3.66 18.66 -7.70
C VAL A 79 3.89 19.72 -6.62
N LYS A 80 3.88 19.32 -5.34
CA LYS A 80 4.13 20.21 -4.21
C LYS A 80 5.53 20.84 -4.25
N ALA A 81 6.56 20.07 -4.62
CA ALA A 81 7.93 20.56 -4.72
C ALA A 81 8.09 21.64 -5.80
N VAL A 82 7.48 21.43 -6.97
CA VAL A 82 7.45 22.42 -8.07
C VAL A 82 6.72 23.68 -7.64
N GLN A 83 5.50 23.57 -7.10
CA GLN A 83 4.72 24.73 -6.63
C GLN A 83 5.45 25.52 -5.55
N SER A 84 6.04 24.82 -4.57
CA SER A 84 6.82 25.45 -3.51
C SER A 84 8.04 26.18 -4.07
N THR A 85 8.71 25.64 -5.09
CA THR A 85 9.85 26.30 -5.76
C THR A 85 9.41 27.55 -6.50
N ILE A 86 8.32 27.47 -7.27
CA ILE A 86 7.75 28.63 -7.97
C ILE A 86 7.40 29.75 -6.98
N ASN A 87 6.69 29.43 -5.89
CA ASN A 87 6.29 30.42 -4.88
C ASN A 87 7.51 31.06 -4.22
N HIS A 88 8.50 30.25 -3.82
CA HIS A 88 9.73 30.74 -3.22
C HIS A 88 10.49 31.71 -4.14
N VAL A 89 10.63 31.41 -5.44
CA VAL A 89 11.31 32.31 -6.39
C VAL A 89 10.49 33.59 -6.67
N LYS A 90 9.16 33.49 -6.72
CA LYS A 90 8.27 34.66 -6.86
C LYS A 90 8.36 35.60 -5.65
N GLU A 91 8.52 35.05 -4.44
CA GLU A 91 8.62 35.79 -3.17
C GLU A 91 10.00 36.40 -2.96
N GLU A 92 11.08 35.63 -3.11
CA GLU A 92 12.44 36.11 -2.85
C GLU A 92 12.97 37.05 -3.94
N ARG A 93 12.42 36.97 -5.16
CA ARG A 93 12.83 37.76 -6.34
C ARG A 93 14.36 37.86 -6.46
N PRO A 94 15.05 36.73 -6.58
CA PRO A 94 16.51 36.71 -6.54
C PRO A 94 17.11 37.48 -7.73
N GLU A 95 18.20 38.21 -7.47
CA GLU A 95 18.90 39.00 -8.49
C GLU A 95 19.47 38.13 -9.63
N LYS A 96 19.78 36.88 -9.32
CA LYS A 96 20.22 35.86 -10.28
C LYS A 96 19.25 34.70 -10.28
N ILE A 97 18.97 34.16 -11.46
CA ILE A 97 18.11 32.99 -11.61
C ILE A 97 18.78 31.81 -10.88
N PRO A 98 18.13 31.22 -9.86
CA PRO A 98 18.67 30.08 -9.14
C PRO A 98 18.54 28.80 -9.98
N ASP A 99 19.24 27.74 -9.59
CA ASP A 99 19.05 26.41 -10.18
C ASP A 99 17.69 25.83 -9.74
N LEU A 100 16.68 26.06 -10.58
CA LEU A 100 15.31 25.61 -10.33
C LEU A 100 15.21 24.10 -10.22
N LYS A 101 16.00 23.35 -11.00
CA LYS A 101 15.98 21.90 -10.98
C LYS A 101 16.49 21.40 -9.63
N LEU A 102 17.63 21.90 -9.18
CA LEU A 102 18.21 21.54 -7.89
C LEU A 102 17.26 21.89 -6.72
N LEU A 103 16.60 23.05 -6.79
CA LEU A 103 15.62 23.45 -5.77
C LEU A 103 14.42 22.50 -5.71
N VAL A 104 13.86 22.11 -6.86
CA VAL A 104 12.76 21.13 -6.93
C VAL A 104 13.22 19.78 -6.39
N GLU A 105 14.37 19.28 -6.81
CA GLU A 105 14.92 17.99 -6.35
C GLU A 105 15.12 17.97 -4.83
N LYS A 106 15.72 19.04 -4.27
CA LYS A 106 15.91 19.16 -2.81
C LYS A 106 14.58 19.14 -2.06
N LYS A 107 13.59 19.90 -2.53
CA LYS A 107 12.25 19.93 -1.90
C LYS A 107 11.53 18.60 -2.05
N PHE A 108 11.66 17.93 -3.19
CA PHE A 108 11.06 16.63 -3.45
C PHE A 108 11.66 15.54 -2.55
N LEU A 109 12.99 15.47 -2.45
CA LEU A 109 13.68 14.54 -1.54
C LEU A 109 13.33 14.80 -0.08
N ALA A 110 13.18 16.07 0.33
CA ALA A 110 12.77 16.42 1.68
C ALA A 110 11.31 16.05 2.00
N LEU A 111 10.44 15.95 0.99
CA LEU A 111 9.10 15.41 1.14
C LEU A 111 9.15 13.88 1.22
N GLN A 112 9.96 13.23 0.37
CA GLN A 112 10.12 11.78 0.38
C GLN A 112 10.77 11.24 1.66
N SER A 113 11.69 11.99 2.28
CA SER A 113 12.34 11.56 3.52
C SER A 113 11.40 11.51 4.72
N LYS A 114 10.19 12.08 4.59
CA LYS A 114 9.12 12.04 5.59
C LYS A 114 8.07 10.98 5.29
N ASN A 115 8.23 10.23 4.20
CA ASN A 115 7.33 9.16 3.84
C ASN A 115 7.27 8.11 4.94
N SER A 116 6.07 7.63 5.22
CA SER A 116 5.83 6.49 6.10
C SER A 116 4.79 5.55 5.49
N ASP A 117 4.74 4.31 5.96
CA ASP A 117 3.68 3.38 5.55
C ASP A 117 2.32 3.79 6.13
N ALA A 118 2.30 4.54 7.23
CA ALA A 118 1.08 5.14 7.75
C ALA A 118 0.43 6.11 6.74
N ASP A 119 1.20 6.65 5.79
CA ASP A 119 0.65 7.52 4.74
C ASP A 119 -0.36 6.81 3.84
N PHE A 120 -0.30 5.48 3.74
CA PHE A 120 -1.27 4.70 2.95
C PHE A 120 -2.69 4.84 3.49
N GLN A 121 -2.85 5.16 4.78
CA GLN A 121 -4.16 5.45 5.39
C GLN A 121 -4.80 6.74 4.85
N ASN A 122 -4.00 7.64 4.26
CA ASN A 122 -4.52 8.84 3.61
C ASN A 122 -5.06 8.57 2.19
N ASN A 123 -4.77 7.40 1.62
CA ASN A 123 -5.27 7.00 0.31
C ASN A 123 -6.59 6.25 0.48
N GLU A 124 -7.70 6.94 0.24
CA GLU A 124 -9.05 6.39 0.43
C GLU A 124 -9.29 5.10 -0.36
N LYS A 125 -8.82 5.02 -1.61
CA LYS A 125 -8.97 3.82 -2.44
C LYS A 125 -8.19 2.63 -1.91
N PHE A 126 -6.98 2.87 -1.40
CA PHE A 126 -6.17 1.83 -0.77
C PHE A 126 -6.85 1.27 0.48
N VAL A 127 -7.38 2.14 1.34
CA VAL A 127 -8.09 1.75 2.57
C VAL A 127 -9.35 0.96 2.23
N GLN A 128 -10.16 1.44 1.26
CA GLN A 128 -11.35 0.74 0.79
C GLN A 128 -11.01 -0.65 0.25
N PHE A 129 -9.97 -0.77 -0.57
CA PHE A 129 -9.49 -2.05 -1.09
C PHE A 129 -9.17 -3.06 0.02
N LYS A 130 -8.36 -2.67 1.02
CA LYS A 130 -7.99 -3.57 2.12
C LYS A 130 -9.22 -3.99 2.93
N GLN A 131 -10.14 -3.06 3.17
CA GLN A 131 -11.38 -3.33 3.89
C GLN A 131 -12.29 -4.32 3.12
N GLN A 132 -12.51 -4.08 1.83
CA GLN A 132 -13.34 -4.95 0.97
C GLN A 132 -12.76 -6.36 0.88
N LEU A 133 -11.45 -6.50 0.68
CA LEU A 133 -10.80 -7.81 0.65
C LEU A 133 -10.92 -8.55 1.98
N LYS A 134 -10.76 -7.86 3.11
CA LYS A 134 -10.89 -8.46 4.44
C LYS A 134 -12.30 -9.00 4.66
N GLU A 135 -13.32 -8.23 4.29
CA GLU A 135 -14.72 -8.63 4.43
C GLU A 135 -15.07 -9.80 3.50
N LEU A 136 -14.63 -9.75 2.24
CA LEU A 136 -14.89 -10.82 1.27
C LEU A 136 -14.21 -12.14 1.66
N LYS A 137 -12.93 -12.10 2.09
CA LYS A 137 -12.22 -13.30 2.58
C LYS A 137 -12.96 -13.95 3.75
N LYS A 138 -13.49 -13.14 4.68
CA LYS A 138 -14.31 -13.64 5.80
C LYS A 138 -15.58 -14.34 5.31
N GLN A 139 -16.25 -13.81 4.29
CA GLN A 139 -17.44 -14.43 3.70
C GLN A 139 -17.11 -15.75 2.98
N CYS A 140 -15.96 -15.84 2.31
CA CYS A 140 -15.51 -17.04 1.62
C CYS A 140 -14.90 -18.12 2.55
N GLY A 141 -14.85 -17.90 3.86
CA GLY A 141 -14.24 -18.84 4.81
C GLY A 141 -12.72 -18.95 4.72
N LEU A 142 -12.07 -18.04 3.98
CA LEU A 142 -10.62 -17.92 3.91
C LEU A 142 -10.18 -17.15 5.16
N GLN A 143 -9.41 -17.77 6.06
CA GLN A 143 -8.84 -17.04 7.20
C GLN A 143 -8.01 -15.88 6.65
N ALA A 144 -8.39 -14.65 7.03
CA ALA A 144 -7.52 -13.50 6.82
C ALA A 144 -6.21 -13.80 7.56
N ASP A 145 -5.10 -13.83 6.83
CA ASP A 145 -3.77 -13.96 7.43
C ASP A 145 -3.70 -13.03 8.64
N ARG A 146 -3.38 -13.61 9.80
CA ARG A 146 -3.12 -12.87 11.03
C ARG A 146 -1.94 -11.94 10.76
N GLU A 147 -2.21 -10.71 10.33
CA GLU A 147 -1.28 -9.62 10.57
C GLU A 147 -1.25 -9.42 12.08
N ALA A 148 -0.05 -9.60 12.65
CA ALA A 148 0.24 -9.43 14.06
C ALA A 148 0.04 -7.96 14.44
N ASP A 149 -1.19 -7.58 14.78
CA ASP A 149 -1.47 -6.38 15.54
C ASP A 149 -1.89 -6.78 16.95
N GLY A 150 -1.06 -6.37 17.90
CA GLY A 150 -1.23 -6.70 19.31
C GLY A 150 -2.39 -5.92 19.88
N THR A 151 -3.53 -6.58 20.06
CA THR A 151 -4.40 -6.25 21.20
C THR A 151 -5.21 -7.48 21.58
N GLU A 152 -4.90 -7.99 22.76
CA GLU A 152 -5.67 -9.02 23.43
C GLU A 152 -7.11 -8.54 23.65
N GLY A 153 -8.05 -9.37 23.22
CA GLY A 153 -9.48 -9.22 23.40
C GLY A 153 -10.11 -10.58 23.20
N VAL A 154 -9.84 -11.45 24.18
CA VAL A 154 -10.33 -12.82 24.29
C VAL A 154 -11.86 -12.82 24.35
N ASP A 155 -12.50 -13.39 23.34
CA ASP A 155 -13.62 -14.32 23.50
C ASP A 155 -13.87 -14.98 22.13
N GLU A 156 -13.08 -16.01 21.84
CA GLU A 156 -13.49 -17.00 20.84
C GLU A 156 -14.11 -18.16 21.62
N ASP A 157 -15.43 -18.28 21.47
CA ASP A 157 -16.19 -19.47 21.81
C ASP A 157 -15.38 -20.72 21.43
N ILE A 158 -14.99 -21.50 22.44
CA ILE A 158 -14.42 -22.83 22.24
C ILE A 158 -15.48 -23.64 21.48
N ILE A 159 -15.28 -23.79 20.18
CA ILE A 159 -16.00 -24.75 19.36
C ILE A 159 -15.41 -26.11 19.72
N VAL A 160 -16.02 -26.79 20.70
CA VAL A 160 -15.73 -28.21 20.97
C VAL A 160 -16.27 -29.01 19.80
N THR A 161 -15.47 -29.15 18.74
CA THR A 161 -15.72 -30.23 17.79
C THR A 161 -15.44 -31.53 18.54
N GLN A 162 -16.50 -32.29 18.79
CA GLN A 162 -16.38 -33.66 19.29
C GLN A 162 -15.64 -34.43 18.19
N SER A 163 -14.31 -34.48 18.29
CA SER A 163 -13.55 -35.51 17.60
C SER A 163 -14.15 -36.84 18.07
N GLN A 164 -14.91 -37.50 17.20
CA GLN A 164 -15.26 -38.90 17.41
C GLN A 164 -13.94 -39.66 17.37
N THR A 165 -13.31 -39.73 18.54
CA THR A 165 -12.20 -40.61 18.81
C THR A 165 -12.81 -42.00 18.76
N ASN A 166 -12.60 -42.71 17.64
CA ASN A 166 -12.96 -44.10 17.55
C ASN A 166 -12.13 -44.85 18.59
N PHE A 167 -12.73 -45.14 19.75
CA PHE A 167 -12.11 -45.92 20.82
C PHE A 167 -11.98 -47.39 20.45
N THR A 168 -12.45 -47.81 19.27
CA THR A 168 -12.34 -49.20 18.81
C THR A 168 -10.97 -49.49 18.23
N CYS A 169 -10.28 -50.50 18.76
CA CYS A 169 -9.02 -50.99 18.24
C CYS A 169 -9.22 -51.57 16.83
N PRO A 170 -8.44 -51.15 15.81
CA PRO A 170 -8.58 -51.69 14.46
C PRO A 170 -8.20 -53.18 14.33
N ILE A 171 -7.50 -53.74 15.32
CA ILE A 171 -7.04 -55.14 15.34
C ILE A 171 -8.06 -56.03 16.05
N THR A 172 -8.40 -55.71 17.30
CA THR A 172 -9.27 -56.54 18.14
C THR A 172 -10.76 -56.24 17.93
N LYS A 173 -11.10 -55.09 17.33
CA LYS A 173 -12.47 -54.57 17.18
C LYS A 173 -13.20 -54.33 18.52
N GLU A 174 -12.46 -54.34 19.62
CA GLU A 174 -12.94 -54.00 20.96
C GLU A 174 -12.56 -52.57 21.33
N GLU A 175 -13.18 -52.05 22.37
CA GLU A 175 -12.82 -50.74 22.92
C GLU A 175 -11.42 -50.77 23.56
N MET A 176 -10.55 -49.86 23.13
CA MET A 176 -9.17 -49.71 23.57
C MET A 176 -9.13 -49.24 25.03
N LYS A 177 -8.47 -50.02 25.88
CA LYS A 177 -8.14 -49.71 27.28
C LYS A 177 -6.77 -49.04 27.39
N LYS A 178 -5.80 -49.39 26.54
CA LYS A 178 -4.44 -48.82 26.50
C LYS A 178 -3.96 -48.59 25.06
N PRO A 179 -4.36 -47.47 24.43
CA PRO A 179 -3.94 -47.16 23.07
C PRO A 179 -2.42 -46.91 22.95
N VAL A 180 -1.74 -47.67 22.12
CA VAL A 180 -0.33 -47.49 21.73
C VAL A 180 -0.22 -47.10 20.26
N LYS A 181 0.77 -46.28 19.92
CA LYS A 181 0.98 -45.75 18.56
C LYS A 181 2.24 -46.35 17.93
N ASN A 182 2.12 -46.93 16.73
CA ASN A 182 3.28 -47.44 16.00
C ASN A 182 4.17 -46.29 15.51
N LYS A 183 5.47 -46.37 15.77
CA LYS A 183 6.47 -45.33 15.42
C LYS A 183 6.71 -45.20 13.90
N VAL A 184 6.42 -46.24 13.12
CA VAL A 184 6.65 -46.29 11.67
C VAL A 184 5.43 -45.79 10.89
N CYS A 185 4.23 -46.26 11.22
CA CYS A 185 3.01 -45.96 10.44
C CYS A 185 1.99 -45.06 11.16
N GLY A 186 2.22 -44.72 12.43
CA GLY A 186 1.38 -43.78 13.17
C GLY A 186 -0.02 -44.27 13.55
N HIS A 187 -0.37 -45.53 13.25
CA HIS A 187 -1.64 -46.12 13.66
C HIS A 187 -1.67 -46.41 15.16
N THR A 188 -2.85 -46.22 15.76
CA THR A 188 -3.13 -46.47 17.18
C THR A 188 -3.94 -47.76 17.33
N TYR A 189 -3.54 -48.62 18.27
CA TYR A 189 -4.19 -49.91 18.58
C TYR A 189 -4.02 -50.23 20.07
N GLU A 190 -4.69 -51.27 20.57
CA GLU A 190 -4.55 -51.75 21.95
C GLU A 190 -3.14 -52.31 22.21
N GLU A 191 -2.56 -52.04 23.39
CA GLU A 191 -1.22 -52.53 23.77
C GLU A 191 -1.12 -54.06 23.71
N ASP A 192 -2.20 -54.74 24.09
CA ASP A 192 -2.33 -56.19 24.17
C ASP A 192 -2.84 -56.84 22.86
N ALA A 193 -2.90 -56.08 21.75
CA ALA A 193 -3.38 -56.56 20.45
C ALA A 193 -2.44 -57.54 19.73
#